data_AF-A0AAV2KL37-F1
#
_entry.id   AF-A0AAV2KL37-F1
#
_cell.length_a   1.000
_cell.length_b   1.000
_cell.length_c   1.000
_cell.angle_alpha   90.00
_cell.angle_beta   90.00
_cell.angle_gamma   90.00
#
_symmetry.space_group_name_H-M   'P 1'
#
loop_
_entity.id
_entity.type
_entity.pdbx_description
1 polymer ?
#
loop_
_entity_poly.entity_id
_entity_poly.type
_entity_poly.pdbx_seq_one_letter_code
_entity_poly.pdbx_strand_id
1 'polypeptide(L)'
;MDEEDPSRSVVAVNPNLESSLLLVPIALGLCIYIFTFCSQRVKGRLFGQSLYTSIRWKESELRGVQHTHMSLFTLLGFDTFTAIFGIMYMAFVLRDVCQREALGCLIISKMWMAFRRLSLSQHLITALVAVLFLYRPKWASGIRLVGKCLDAPPFILVIVTVRLFPGVIVAVDVFNLLLMVSIAVVCLKQAQTRMAKQRRLLGVLAAVTYVLVCLPNAVLDCLLLKSHDYLPLAFDVFCITNFYFVLDALLFYLVLKINVEEEEPQYEAAIREV
;
A
#
# COMPACT_ATOMS: atom_id res chain seq x y z
N MET A 1 -10.45 36.07 33.57
CA MET A 1 -9.00 35.83 33.67
C MET A 1 -8.93 34.35 33.94
N ASP A 2 -9.06 33.57 32.87
CA ASP A 2 -9.29 32.14 32.96
C ASP A 2 -7.91 31.47 33.05
N GLU A 3 -7.69 30.77 34.15
CA GLU A 3 -6.51 29.97 34.42
C GLU A 3 -6.37 28.90 33.33
N GLU A 4 -5.33 29.00 32.50
CA GLU A 4 -4.89 27.92 31.63
C GLU A 4 -4.46 26.73 32.50
N ASP A 5 -5.20 25.63 32.37
CA ASP A 5 -4.90 24.35 32.98
C ASP A 5 -3.51 23.84 32.51
N PRO A 6 -2.53 23.67 33.43
CA PRO A 6 -1.17 23.25 33.10
C PRO A 6 -1.06 21.76 32.73
N SER A 7 -2.18 21.03 32.65
CA SER A 7 -2.22 19.61 32.32
C SER A 7 -2.14 19.27 30.82
N ARG A 8 -2.08 20.28 29.92
CA ARG A 8 -1.65 20.04 28.54
C ARG A 8 -0.15 19.83 28.51
N SER A 9 0.31 18.67 28.98
CA SER A 9 1.64 18.16 28.69
C SER A 9 1.76 18.05 27.18
N VAL A 10 2.39 19.04 26.55
CA VAL A 10 2.91 18.92 25.20
C VAL A 10 3.89 17.75 25.27
N VAL A 11 3.45 16.58 24.80
CA VAL A 11 4.33 15.41 24.70
C VAL A 11 5.48 15.87 23.80
N ALA A 12 6.65 16.05 24.40
CA ALA A 12 7.83 16.49 23.67
C ALA A 12 8.13 15.41 22.62
N VAL A 13 7.99 15.79 21.36
CA VAL A 13 8.29 14.95 20.21
C VAL A 13 9.75 14.53 20.28
N ASN A 14 10.02 13.22 20.34
CA ASN A 14 11.38 12.68 20.34
C ASN A 14 11.79 12.31 18.91
N PRO A 15 12.57 13.16 18.21
CA PRO A 15 12.90 12.95 16.80
C PRO A 15 13.69 11.65 16.55
N ASN A 16 14.41 11.15 17.56
CA ASN A 16 15.13 9.88 17.45
C ASN A 16 14.17 8.67 17.45
N LEU A 17 13.08 8.75 18.23
CA LEU A 17 12.05 7.71 18.25
C LEU A 17 11.29 7.68 16.92
N GLU A 18 10.87 8.83 16.41
CA GLU A 18 10.19 8.96 15.13
C GLU A 18 11.06 8.47 13.96
N SER A 19 12.36 8.80 13.99
CA SER A 19 13.34 8.32 13.03
C SER A 19 13.44 6.80 13.06
N SER A 20 13.45 6.22 14.26
CA SER A 20 13.49 4.76 14.42
C SER A 20 12.20 4.11 13.90
N LEU A 21 11.04 4.65 14.26
CA LEU A 21 9.73 4.16 13.82
C LEU A 21 9.55 4.26 12.30
N LEU A 22 10.21 5.21 11.64
CA LEU A 22 10.17 5.34 10.19
C LEU A 22 11.22 4.44 9.49
N LEU A 23 12.49 4.52 9.91
CA LEU A 23 13.60 3.88 9.21
C LEU A 23 13.68 2.37 9.44
N VAL A 24 13.35 1.89 10.65
CA VAL A 24 13.43 0.45 10.98
C VAL A 24 12.46 -0.37 10.11
N PRO A 25 11.16 -0.01 9.97
CA PRO A 25 10.27 -0.68 9.04
C PRO A 25 10.72 -0.68 7.58
N ILE A 26 11.28 0.43 7.10
CA ILE A 26 11.80 0.53 5.74
C ILE A 26 12.95 -0.45 5.56
N ALA A 27 13.91 -0.48 6.49
CA ALA A 27 15.03 -1.40 6.46
C ALA A 27 14.56 -2.87 6.50
N LEU A 28 13.63 -3.20 7.40
CA LEU A 28 13.04 -4.55 7.49
C LEU A 28 12.30 -4.95 6.20
N GLY A 29 11.49 -4.05 5.65
CA GLY A 29 10.80 -4.27 4.37
C GLY A 29 11.78 -4.53 3.23
N LEU A 30 12.85 -3.73 3.13
CA LEU A 30 13.92 -3.92 2.14
C LEU A 30 14.61 -5.27 2.32
N CYS A 31 14.93 -5.67 3.54
CA CYS A 31 15.49 -7.00 3.82
C CYS A 31 14.55 -8.13 3.33
N ILE A 32 13.24 -7.98 3.54
CA ILE A 32 12.25 -8.96 3.06
C ILE A 32 12.16 -8.95 1.54
N TYR A 33 12.19 -7.80 0.87
CA TYR A 33 12.25 -7.71 -0.59
C TYR A 33 13.49 -8.41 -1.14
N ILE A 34 14.67 -8.12 -0.61
CA ILE A 34 15.94 -8.76 -1.01
C ILE A 34 15.86 -10.28 -0.79
N PHE A 35 15.42 -10.71 0.38
CA PHE A 35 15.22 -12.13 0.69
C PHE A 35 14.24 -12.80 -0.28
N THR A 36 13.16 -12.10 -0.66
CA THR A 36 12.16 -12.59 -1.61
C THR A 36 12.77 -12.82 -2.99
N PHE A 37 13.49 -11.84 -3.55
CA PHE A 37 14.16 -12.01 -4.84
C PHE A 37 15.23 -13.10 -4.79
N CYS A 38 15.95 -13.23 -3.68
CA CYS A 38 16.96 -14.27 -3.48
C CYS A 38 16.34 -15.68 -3.39
N SER A 39 15.21 -15.83 -2.68
CA SER A 39 14.56 -17.13 -2.45
C SER A 39 13.66 -17.57 -3.61
N GLN A 40 13.13 -16.64 -4.41
CA GLN A 40 12.20 -16.90 -5.50
C GLN A 40 12.82 -16.63 -6.88
N ARG A 41 14.13 -16.86 -7.09
CA ARG A 41 14.84 -16.49 -8.33
C ARG A 41 14.16 -16.91 -9.64
N VAL A 42 13.62 -18.14 -9.69
CA VAL A 42 12.93 -18.66 -10.89
C VAL A 42 11.66 -17.85 -11.17
N LYS A 43 10.85 -17.59 -10.13
CA LYS A 43 9.63 -16.78 -10.24
C LYS A 43 9.93 -15.30 -10.45
N GLY A 44 11.03 -14.80 -9.90
CA GLY A 44 11.56 -13.46 -10.14
C GLY A 44 11.93 -13.23 -11.61
N ARG A 45 12.41 -14.26 -12.32
CA ARG A 45 12.64 -14.18 -13.77
C ARG A 45 11.32 -14.02 -14.54
N LEU A 46 10.26 -14.75 -14.14
CA LEU A 46 8.93 -14.61 -14.73
C LEU A 46 8.30 -13.24 -14.42
N PHE A 47 8.49 -12.73 -13.20
CA PHE A 47 8.13 -11.37 -12.83
C PHE A 47 8.83 -10.34 -13.74
N GLY A 48 10.15 -10.47 -13.94
CA GLY A 48 10.92 -9.64 -14.88
C GLY A 48 10.43 -9.72 -16.33
N GLN A 49 10.04 -10.91 -16.79
CA GLN A 49 9.42 -11.08 -18.12
C GLN A 49 8.07 -10.38 -18.22
N SER A 50 7.23 -10.49 -17.18
CA SER A 50 5.92 -9.82 -17.13
C SER A 50 6.09 -8.30 -17.26
N LEU A 51 7.10 -7.75 -16.60
CA LEU A 51 7.46 -6.33 -16.70
C LEU A 51 7.92 -5.94 -18.08
N TYR A 52 8.83 -6.71 -18.66
CA TYR A 52 9.34 -6.45 -19.99
C TYR A 52 8.21 -6.41 -21.03
N THR A 53 7.27 -7.34 -20.94
CA THR A 53 6.09 -7.39 -21.82
C THR A 53 5.19 -6.17 -21.62
N SER A 54 4.98 -5.74 -20.38
CA SER A 54 4.18 -4.54 -20.08
C SER A 54 4.83 -3.25 -20.54
N ILE A 55 6.14 -3.09 -20.38
CA ILE A 55 6.90 -1.91 -20.86
C ILE A 55 6.81 -1.81 -22.38
N ARG A 56 6.75 -2.93 -23.08
CA ARG A 56 6.53 -2.99 -24.54
C ARG A 56 5.08 -2.76 -24.97
N TRP A 57 4.19 -2.37 -24.04
CA TRP A 57 2.74 -2.17 -24.28
C TRP A 57 2.02 -3.39 -24.89
N LYS A 58 2.59 -4.58 -24.70
CA LYS A 58 2.01 -5.86 -25.13
C LYS A 58 1.14 -6.45 -24.02
N GLU A 59 0.30 -5.62 -23.41
CA GLU A 59 -0.49 -6.06 -22.25
C GLU A 59 -1.50 -7.16 -22.58
N SER A 60 -1.91 -7.27 -23.86
CA SER A 60 -2.72 -8.37 -24.38
C SER A 60 -2.00 -9.73 -24.38
N GLU A 61 -0.68 -9.75 -24.25
CA GLU A 61 0.15 -10.96 -24.20
C GLU A 61 0.33 -11.48 -22.76
N LEU A 62 -0.09 -10.72 -21.74
CA LEU A 62 -0.02 -11.15 -20.34
C LEU A 62 -1.08 -12.23 -20.07
N ARG A 63 -0.71 -13.28 -19.32
CA ARG A 63 -1.62 -14.38 -18.95
C ARG A 63 -1.57 -14.70 -17.46
N GLY A 64 -2.75 -15.02 -16.90
CA GLY A 64 -2.89 -15.52 -15.52
C GLY A 64 -2.16 -14.65 -14.49
N VAL A 65 -1.24 -15.28 -13.74
CA VAL A 65 -0.47 -14.68 -12.63
C VAL A 65 0.35 -13.45 -13.05
N GLN A 66 0.68 -13.30 -14.34
CA GLN A 66 1.42 -12.12 -14.84
C GLN A 66 0.63 -10.82 -14.67
N HIS A 67 -0.70 -10.87 -14.59
CA HIS A 67 -1.51 -9.70 -14.26
C HIS A 67 -1.28 -9.26 -12.80
N THR A 68 -1.18 -10.21 -11.88
CA THR A 68 -0.88 -9.94 -10.47
C THR A 68 0.56 -9.44 -10.28
N HIS A 69 1.51 -9.93 -11.09
CA HIS A 69 2.88 -9.40 -11.14
C HIS A 69 2.91 -7.90 -11.51
N MET A 70 2.02 -7.46 -12.39
CA MET A 70 1.97 -6.03 -12.73
C MET A 70 1.48 -5.18 -11.54
N SER A 71 0.50 -5.65 -10.77
CA SER A 71 0.08 -4.97 -9.54
C SER A 71 1.19 -4.92 -8.49
N LEU A 72 1.97 -6.00 -8.37
CA LEU A 72 3.16 -6.05 -7.50
C LEU A 72 4.23 -5.04 -7.89
N PHE A 73 4.41 -4.78 -9.18
CA PHE A 73 5.38 -3.80 -9.63
C PHE A 73 4.97 -2.38 -9.31
N THR A 74 3.69 -2.05 -9.51
CA THR A 74 3.18 -0.75 -9.07
C THR A 74 3.33 -0.60 -7.56
N LEU A 75 3.01 -1.64 -6.78
CA LEU A 75 3.19 -1.63 -5.32
C LEU A 75 4.66 -1.35 -4.95
N LEU A 76 5.61 -2.05 -5.56
CA LEU A 76 7.05 -1.84 -5.36
C LEU A 76 7.47 -0.41 -5.73
N GLY A 77 6.89 0.16 -6.79
CA GLY A 77 7.10 1.55 -7.18
C GLY A 77 6.62 2.53 -6.10
N PHE A 78 5.39 2.37 -5.60
CA PHE A 78 4.83 3.20 -4.53
C PHE A 78 5.63 3.08 -3.22
N ASP A 79 6.05 1.88 -2.85
CA ASP A 79 6.93 1.66 -1.70
C ASP A 79 8.28 2.36 -1.87
N THR A 80 8.87 2.27 -3.06
CA THR A 80 10.14 2.94 -3.35
C THR A 80 10.01 4.45 -3.20
N PHE A 81 8.99 5.07 -3.79
CA PHE A 81 8.76 6.50 -3.65
C PHE A 81 8.45 6.88 -2.20
N THR A 82 7.61 6.11 -1.51
CA THR A 82 7.29 6.39 -0.10
C THR A 82 8.54 6.32 0.78
N ALA A 83 9.44 5.35 0.53
CA ALA A 83 10.68 5.22 1.26
C ALA A 83 11.62 6.41 0.99
N ILE A 84 11.75 6.82 -0.27
CA ILE A 84 12.55 8.00 -0.66
C ILE A 84 12.03 9.25 0.04
N PHE A 85 10.73 9.56 -0.08
CA PHE A 85 10.17 10.77 0.53
C PHE A 85 10.18 10.71 2.07
N GLY A 86 9.97 9.53 2.67
CA GLY A 86 10.08 9.35 4.12
C GLY A 86 11.49 9.59 4.65
N ILE A 87 12.51 9.02 3.99
CA ILE A 87 13.92 9.23 4.34
C ILE A 87 14.31 10.70 4.14
N MET A 88 13.91 11.32 3.03
CA MET A 88 14.14 12.76 2.78
C MET A 88 13.49 13.62 3.86
N TYR A 89 12.25 13.32 4.24
CA TYR A 89 11.54 14.04 5.29
C TYR A 89 12.28 13.95 6.63
N MET A 90 12.69 12.74 7.05
CA MET A 90 13.43 12.58 8.31
C MET A 90 14.80 13.27 8.27
N ALA A 91 15.49 13.25 7.13
CA ALA A 91 16.73 13.99 6.99
C ALA A 91 16.52 15.51 7.16
N PHE A 92 15.37 16.03 6.72
CA PHE A 92 15.02 17.45 6.87
C PHE A 92 14.66 17.80 8.32
N VAL A 93 13.97 16.90 9.03
CA VAL A 93 13.64 17.05 10.45
C VAL A 93 14.92 17.01 11.30
N LEU A 94 15.78 16.00 11.10
CA LEU A 94 17.01 15.80 11.88
C LEU A 94 18.07 16.90 11.69
N ARG A 95 18.03 17.62 10.56
CA ARG A 95 18.99 18.70 10.26
C ARG A 95 18.43 20.10 10.54
N ASP A 96 17.26 20.21 11.17
CA ASP A 96 16.51 21.46 11.37
C ASP A 96 16.29 22.26 10.06
N VAL A 97 16.36 21.60 8.90
CA VAL A 97 16.16 22.23 7.58
C VAL A 97 14.70 22.66 7.44
N CYS A 98 13.77 21.92 8.05
CA CYS A 98 12.35 22.28 8.08
C CYS A 98 12.07 23.67 8.67
N GLN A 99 12.94 24.18 9.57
CA GLN A 99 12.79 25.54 10.12
C GLN A 99 13.22 26.63 9.13
N ARG A 100 14.19 26.32 8.25
CA ARG A 100 14.76 27.27 7.26
C ARG A 100 14.02 27.23 5.94
N GLU A 101 13.54 26.06 5.53
CA GLU A 101 12.88 25.79 4.25
C GLU A 101 11.50 25.17 4.46
N ALA A 102 10.61 25.90 5.15
CA ALA A 102 9.28 25.43 5.52
C ALA A 102 8.46 24.92 4.32
N LEU A 103 8.57 25.55 3.14
CA LEU A 103 7.87 25.13 1.94
C LEU A 103 8.39 23.78 1.40
N GLY A 104 9.70 23.58 1.39
CA GLY A 104 10.31 22.32 0.93
C GLY A 104 9.95 21.15 1.84
N CYS A 105 10.03 21.37 3.16
CA CYS A 105 9.63 20.38 4.16
C CYS A 105 8.13 20.04 4.06
N LEU A 106 7.27 21.04 3.83
CA LEU A 106 5.83 20.81 3.60
C LEU A 106 5.57 19.99 2.33
N ILE A 107 6.26 20.28 1.23
CA ILE A 107 6.08 19.51 -0.02
C ILE A 107 6.49 18.05 0.19
N ILE A 108 7.66 17.81 0.79
CA ILE A 108 8.18 16.45 1.01
C ILE A 108 7.26 15.67 1.95
N SER A 109 6.80 16.26 3.05
CA SER A 109 5.89 15.58 3.99
C SER A 109 4.58 15.17 3.32
N LYS A 110 4.05 16.05 2.48
CA LYS A 110 2.80 15.81 1.74
C LYS A 110 2.97 14.77 0.65
N MET A 111 4.10 14.78 -0.06
CA MET A 111 4.47 13.73 -1.02
C MET A 111 4.55 12.38 -0.31
N TRP A 112 5.28 12.30 0.80
CA TRP A 112 5.40 11.09 1.60
C TRP A 112 4.03 10.55 2.03
N MET A 113 3.17 11.38 2.61
CA MET A 113 1.82 10.99 3.01
C MET A 113 0.96 10.50 1.83
N ALA A 114 1.05 11.17 0.67
CA ALA A 114 0.28 10.80 -0.51
C ALA A 114 0.73 9.45 -1.09
N PHE A 115 2.04 9.27 -1.30
CA PHE A 115 2.61 8.01 -1.78
C PHE A 115 2.31 6.85 -0.83
N ARG A 116 2.39 7.11 0.48
CA ARG A 116 2.02 6.12 1.50
C ARG A 116 0.58 5.64 1.35
N ARG A 117 -0.38 6.55 1.20
CA ARG A 117 -1.80 6.20 1.04
C ARG A 117 -2.05 5.41 -0.24
N LEU A 118 -1.41 5.82 -1.34
CA LEU A 118 -1.48 5.09 -2.60
C LEU A 118 -0.89 3.69 -2.47
N SER A 119 0.22 3.52 -1.73
CA SER A 119 0.79 2.20 -1.46
C SER A 119 -0.21 1.31 -0.72
N LEU A 120 -0.89 1.83 0.32
CA LEU A 120 -1.90 1.08 1.08
C LEU A 120 -3.09 0.65 0.21
N SER A 121 -3.60 1.55 -0.64
CA SER A 121 -4.64 1.19 -1.61
C SER A 121 -4.15 0.11 -2.58
N GLN A 122 -2.92 0.24 -3.07
CA GLN A 122 -2.33 -0.73 -3.98
C GLN A 122 -2.05 -2.09 -3.32
N HIS A 123 -1.73 -2.12 -2.04
CA HIS A 123 -1.62 -3.35 -1.25
C HIS A 123 -2.96 -4.10 -1.28
N LEU A 124 -4.05 -3.41 -0.94
CA LEU A 124 -5.39 -4.01 -0.91
C LEU A 124 -5.86 -4.44 -2.30
N ILE A 125 -5.61 -3.63 -3.35
CA ILE A 125 -5.88 -4.01 -4.74
C ILE A 125 -5.09 -5.26 -5.12
N THR A 126 -3.80 -5.30 -4.82
CA THR A 126 -2.93 -6.42 -5.15
C THR A 126 -3.39 -7.70 -4.46
N ALA A 127 -3.74 -7.62 -3.17
CA ALA A 127 -4.31 -8.74 -2.42
C ALA A 127 -5.65 -9.20 -3.03
N LEU A 128 -6.55 -8.27 -3.36
CA LEU A 128 -7.84 -8.59 -3.97
C LEU A 128 -7.68 -9.22 -5.36
N VAL A 129 -6.83 -8.66 -6.21
CA VAL A 129 -6.51 -9.19 -7.55
C VAL A 129 -5.91 -10.59 -7.42
N ALA A 130 -4.97 -10.80 -6.50
CA ALA A 130 -4.37 -12.11 -6.24
C ALA A 130 -5.40 -13.14 -5.79
N VAL A 131 -6.38 -12.76 -4.95
CA VAL A 131 -7.45 -13.65 -4.50
C VAL A 131 -8.48 -13.91 -5.63
N LEU A 132 -8.79 -12.89 -6.44
CA LEU A 132 -9.80 -12.97 -7.50
C LEU A 132 -9.33 -13.68 -8.76
N PHE A 133 -8.05 -13.56 -9.14
CA PHE A 133 -7.50 -14.22 -10.34
C PHE A 133 -7.75 -15.73 -10.33
N LEU A 134 -7.91 -16.30 -9.15
CA LEU A 134 -8.07 -17.74 -8.92
C LEU A 134 -9.52 -18.21 -8.92
N TYR A 135 -10.47 -17.30 -9.14
CA TYR A 135 -11.90 -17.61 -9.02
C TYR A 135 -12.74 -16.90 -10.09
N ARG A 136 -12.44 -15.63 -10.37
CA ARG A 136 -13.13 -14.81 -11.37
C ARG A 136 -12.09 -13.96 -12.12
N PRO A 137 -11.30 -14.56 -13.03
CA PRO A 137 -10.25 -13.84 -13.76
C PRO A 137 -10.77 -12.61 -14.52
N LYS A 138 -12.01 -12.65 -15.05
CA LYS A 138 -12.65 -11.49 -15.68
C LYS A 138 -12.83 -10.31 -14.71
N TRP A 139 -13.23 -10.57 -13.47
CA TRP A 139 -13.39 -9.53 -12.44
C TRP A 139 -12.04 -8.99 -11.98
N ALA A 140 -11.06 -9.86 -11.86
CA ALA A 140 -9.69 -9.48 -11.51
C ALA A 140 -9.08 -8.54 -12.57
N SER A 141 -9.31 -8.81 -13.87
CA SER A 141 -8.93 -7.91 -14.96
C SER A 141 -9.63 -6.55 -14.90
N GLY A 142 -10.92 -6.52 -14.56
CA GLY A 142 -11.68 -5.27 -14.37
C GLY A 142 -11.15 -4.44 -13.19
N ILE A 143 -10.88 -5.07 -12.05
CA ILE A 143 -10.29 -4.38 -10.89
C ILE A 143 -8.86 -3.93 -11.17
N ARG A 144 -8.08 -4.70 -11.93
CA ARG A 144 -6.76 -4.26 -12.40
C ARG A 144 -6.87 -3.01 -13.28
N LEU A 145 -7.90 -2.88 -14.11
CA LEU A 145 -8.12 -1.65 -14.89
C LEU A 145 -8.39 -0.45 -13.97
N VAL A 146 -9.18 -0.63 -12.90
CA VAL A 146 -9.38 0.41 -11.87
C VAL A 146 -8.05 0.74 -11.17
N GLY A 147 -7.24 -0.27 -10.85
CA GLY A 147 -5.88 -0.10 -10.33
C GLY A 147 -4.99 0.72 -11.27
N LYS A 148 -5.01 0.43 -12.57
CA LYS A 148 -4.28 1.24 -13.57
C LYS A 148 -4.73 2.69 -13.62
N CYS A 149 -6.01 2.97 -13.38
CA CYS A 149 -6.49 4.35 -13.25
C CYS A 149 -5.97 5.05 -11.99
N LEU A 150 -5.59 4.32 -10.94
CA LEU A 150 -4.88 4.82 -9.77
C LEU A 150 -3.36 4.92 -10.02
N ASP A 151 -2.81 4.10 -10.90
CA ASP A 151 -1.39 4.08 -11.30
C ASP A 151 -1.05 5.20 -12.30
N ALA A 152 -2.02 5.66 -13.10
CA ALA A 152 -1.85 6.65 -14.16
C ALA A 152 -1.65 8.11 -13.69
N PRO A 153 -2.16 8.57 -12.52
CA PRO A 153 -2.00 9.95 -12.09
C PRO A 153 -1.36 10.12 -10.71
N PRO A 154 -0.35 9.35 -10.24
CA PRO A 154 0.30 9.70 -8.99
C PRO A 154 0.91 11.11 -9.06
N PHE A 155 1.39 11.55 -10.23
CA PHE A 155 1.85 12.93 -10.42
C PHE A 155 0.73 13.97 -10.33
N ILE A 156 -0.45 13.72 -10.94
CA ILE A 156 -1.56 14.67 -10.97
C ILE A 156 -2.30 14.68 -9.62
N LEU A 157 -2.52 13.50 -9.04
CA LEU A 157 -3.18 13.34 -7.75
C LEU A 157 -2.35 13.99 -6.65
N VAL A 158 -1.02 13.84 -6.64
CA VAL A 158 -0.13 14.49 -5.67
C VAL A 158 -0.12 16.01 -5.82
N ILE A 159 -0.13 16.54 -7.05
CA ILE A 159 -0.23 17.99 -7.28
C ILE A 159 -1.59 18.55 -6.80
N VAL A 160 -2.67 17.76 -6.90
CA VAL A 160 -4.04 18.19 -6.56
C VAL A 160 -4.41 17.93 -5.08
N THR A 161 -4.00 16.79 -4.50
CA THR A 161 -4.33 16.37 -3.12
C THR A 161 -3.63 17.19 -2.06
N VAL A 162 -2.45 17.74 -2.35
CA VAL A 162 -1.63 18.41 -1.36
C VAL A 162 -2.15 19.81 -1.02
N ARG A 163 -3.04 20.40 -1.83
CA ARG A 163 -3.56 21.75 -1.58
C ARG A 163 -5.07 21.92 -1.50
N LEU A 164 -5.93 21.05 -2.04
CA LEU A 164 -7.29 21.52 -2.36
C LEU A 164 -8.49 20.72 -1.84
N PHE A 165 -8.43 19.42 -1.52
CA PHE A 165 -9.68 18.68 -1.22
C PHE A 165 -9.58 17.61 -0.14
N PRO A 166 -10.02 17.91 1.09
CA PRO A 166 -10.25 16.91 2.13
C PRO A 166 -11.24 15.81 1.70
N GLY A 167 -12.13 16.09 0.74
CA GLY A 167 -13.02 15.09 0.15
C GLY A 167 -12.32 13.97 -0.62
N VAL A 168 -11.13 14.23 -1.19
CA VAL A 168 -10.35 13.19 -1.89
C VAL A 168 -9.74 12.21 -0.88
N ILE A 169 -9.31 12.70 0.29
CA ILE A 169 -8.81 11.88 1.38
C ILE A 169 -9.88 10.89 1.85
N VAL A 170 -11.09 11.39 2.13
CA VAL A 170 -12.22 10.55 2.56
C VAL A 170 -12.59 9.53 1.48
N ALA A 171 -12.57 9.92 0.21
CA ALA A 171 -12.85 9.00 -0.89
C ALA A 171 -11.86 7.83 -0.95
N VAL A 172 -10.57 8.07 -0.68
CA VAL A 172 -9.54 7.01 -0.61
C VAL A 172 -9.81 6.07 0.56
N ASP A 173 -10.19 6.59 1.73
CA ASP A 173 -10.49 5.75 2.90
C ASP A 173 -11.74 4.88 2.69
N VAL A 174 -12.80 5.46 2.11
CA VAL A 174 -14.01 4.73 1.71
C VAL A 174 -13.67 3.66 0.69
N PHE A 175 -12.83 3.98 -0.30
CA PHE A 175 -12.37 3.01 -1.29
C PHE A 175 -11.60 1.84 -0.65
N ASN A 176 -10.68 2.13 0.28
CA ASN A 176 -9.95 1.10 1.03
C ASN A 176 -10.88 0.20 1.86
N LEU A 177 -11.92 0.76 2.48
CA LEU A 177 -12.95 -0.01 3.17
C LEU A 177 -13.68 -0.95 2.20
N LEU A 178 -14.12 -0.47 1.04
CA LEU A 178 -14.80 -1.28 0.03
C LEU A 178 -13.92 -2.43 -0.49
N LEU A 179 -12.62 -2.18 -0.68
CA LEU A 179 -11.66 -3.24 -1.03
C LEU A 179 -11.58 -4.29 0.07
N MET A 180 -11.46 -3.88 1.33
CA MET A 180 -11.37 -4.82 2.45
C MET A 180 -12.65 -5.67 2.60
N VAL A 181 -13.82 -5.05 2.49
CA VAL A 181 -15.10 -5.77 2.49
C VAL A 181 -15.15 -6.78 1.34
N SER A 182 -14.70 -6.39 0.15
CA SER A 182 -14.66 -7.28 -1.02
C SER A 182 -13.74 -8.48 -0.78
N ILE A 183 -12.54 -8.27 -0.21
CA ILE A 183 -11.61 -9.34 0.16
C ILE A 183 -12.27 -10.30 1.16
N ALA A 184 -12.91 -9.76 2.21
CA ALA A 184 -13.58 -10.57 3.22
C ALA A 184 -14.68 -11.46 2.63
N VAL A 185 -15.54 -10.89 1.77
CA VAL A 185 -16.61 -11.64 1.08
C VAL A 185 -16.04 -12.77 0.21
N VAL A 186 -14.98 -12.49 -0.54
CA VAL A 186 -14.35 -13.52 -1.40
C VAL A 186 -13.71 -14.61 -0.55
N CYS A 187 -13.01 -14.26 0.53
CA CYS A 187 -12.40 -15.24 1.44
C CYS A 187 -13.44 -16.12 2.14
N LEU A 188 -14.57 -15.54 2.60
CA LEU A 188 -15.66 -16.27 3.27
C LEU A 188 -16.30 -17.32 2.34
N LYS A 189 -16.60 -16.94 1.09
CA LYS A 189 -17.19 -17.86 0.10
C LYS A 189 -16.26 -19.03 -0.28
N GLN A 190 -14.97 -18.93 0.02
CA GLN A 190 -13.95 -19.88 -0.43
C GLN A 190 -13.33 -20.72 0.69
N ALA A 191 -13.91 -20.70 1.89
CA ALA A 191 -13.38 -21.41 3.05
C ALA A 191 -13.18 -22.93 2.84
N GLN A 192 -13.78 -23.55 1.82
CA GLN A 192 -13.75 -25.01 1.64
C GLN A 192 -12.84 -25.53 0.50
N THR A 193 -12.01 -24.69 -0.14
CA THR A 193 -11.20 -25.11 -1.30
C THR A 193 -9.77 -25.55 -0.95
N ARG A 194 -9.15 -26.44 -1.74
CA ARG A 194 -7.77 -26.96 -1.54
C ARG A 194 -6.69 -25.86 -1.57
N MET A 195 -6.95 -24.76 -2.28
CA MET A 195 -6.12 -23.55 -2.35
C MET A 195 -6.38 -22.54 -1.21
N ALA A 196 -7.21 -22.90 -0.21
CA ALA A 196 -7.65 -21.97 0.82
C ALA A 196 -6.52 -21.44 1.71
N LYS A 197 -5.42 -22.19 1.93
CA LYS A 197 -4.38 -21.77 2.90
C LYS A 197 -3.67 -20.48 2.46
N GLN A 198 -3.18 -20.42 1.22
CA GLN A 198 -2.46 -19.24 0.72
C GLN A 198 -3.40 -18.04 0.52
N ARG A 199 -4.64 -18.30 0.08
CA ARG A 199 -5.68 -17.26 -0.06
C ARG A 199 -6.10 -16.67 1.28
N ARG A 200 -6.26 -17.52 2.30
CA ARG A 200 -6.52 -17.08 3.68
C ARG A 200 -5.35 -16.26 4.21
N LEU A 201 -4.11 -16.63 3.91
CA LEU A 201 -2.94 -15.82 4.30
C LEU A 201 -2.96 -14.44 3.65
N LEU A 202 -3.27 -14.34 2.35
CA LEU A 202 -3.43 -13.04 1.67
C LEU A 202 -4.57 -12.22 2.26
N GLY A 203 -5.72 -12.84 2.52
CA GLY A 203 -6.87 -12.17 3.15
C GLY A 203 -6.59 -11.72 4.59
N VAL A 204 -5.90 -12.55 5.38
CA VAL A 204 -5.46 -12.21 6.74
C VAL A 204 -4.45 -11.06 6.69
N LEU A 205 -3.49 -11.09 5.76
CA LEU A 205 -2.52 -10.01 5.61
C LEU A 205 -3.23 -8.69 5.25
N ALA A 206 -4.16 -8.71 4.30
CA ALA A 206 -4.97 -7.54 3.95
C ALA A 206 -5.80 -7.04 5.14
N ALA A 207 -6.40 -7.94 5.92
CA ALA A 207 -7.15 -7.59 7.13
C ALA A 207 -6.25 -6.94 8.19
N VAL A 208 -5.04 -7.47 8.40
CA VAL A 208 -4.05 -6.91 9.32
C VAL A 208 -3.60 -5.53 8.85
N THR A 209 -3.28 -5.37 7.56
CA THR A 209 -2.96 -4.06 6.96
C THR A 209 -4.12 -3.08 7.16
N TYR A 210 -5.35 -3.51 6.89
CA TYR A 210 -6.50 -2.63 7.05
C TYR A 210 -6.71 -2.21 8.51
N VAL A 211 -6.76 -3.16 9.44
CA VAL A 211 -7.08 -2.88 10.85
C VAL A 211 -5.97 -2.12 11.55
N LEU A 212 -4.70 -2.46 11.30
CA LEU A 212 -3.58 -1.86 12.02
C LEU A 212 -2.99 -0.62 11.33
N VAL A 213 -3.28 -0.39 10.05
CA VAL A 213 -2.73 0.74 9.28
C VAL A 213 -3.83 1.62 8.69
N CYS A 214 -4.71 1.07 7.84
CA CYS A 214 -5.70 1.89 7.14
C CYS A 214 -6.73 2.50 8.07
N LEU A 215 -7.27 1.71 9.02
CA LEU A 215 -8.31 2.15 9.94
C LEU A 215 -7.83 3.27 10.89
N PRO A 216 -6.65 3.17 11.55
CA PRO A 216 -6.11 4.28 12.33
C PRO A 216 -5.93 5.56 11.51
N ASN A 217 -5.41 5.46 10.28
CA ASN A 217 -5.25 6.61 9.38
C ASN A 217 -6.61 7.23 9.02
N ALA A 218 -7.63 6.42 8.73
CA ALA A 218 -8.97 6.91 8.38
C ALA A 218 -9.69 7.58 9.56
N VAL A 219 -9.53 7.03 10.78
CA VAL A 219 -10.06 7.65 12.01
C VAL A 219 -9.37 9.00 12.24
N LEU A 220 -8.05 9.04 12.09
CA LEU A 220 -7.27 10.27 12.20
C LEU A 220 -7.69 11.33 11.17
N ASP A 221 -7.91 10.93 9.92
CA ASP A 221 -8.39 11.85 8.88
C ASP A 221 -9.76 12.44 9.22
N CYS A 222 -10.67 11.61 9.76
CA CYS A 222 -11.96 12.08 10.29
C CYS A 222 -11.80 13.09 11.44
N LEU A 223 -10.77 12.94 12.29
CA LEU A 223 -10.48 13.88 13.37
C LEU A 223 -9.87 15.18 12.85
N LEU A 224 -8.95 15.09 11.89
CA LEU A 224 -8.32 16.25 11.25
C LEU A 224 -9.30 17.12 10.46
N LEU A 225 -10.36 16.51 9.92
CA LEU A 225 -11.49 17.25 9.32
C LEU A 225 -12.25 18.10 10.34
N LYS A 226 -12.24 17.70 11.62
CA LYS A 226 -12.96 18.40 12.69
C LYS A 226 -12.09 19.47 13.37
N SER A 227 -10.80 19.21 13.55
CA SER A 227 -9.86 20.20 14.10
C SER A 227 -8.43 19.95 13.62
N HIS A 228 -7.70 21.05 13.41
CA HIS A 228 -6.26 21.02 13.11
C HIS A 228 -5.39 20.68 14.33
N ASP A 229 -5.96 20.67 15.55
CA ASP A 229 -5.23 20.33 16.78
C ASP A 229 -4.71 18.88 16.80
N TYR A 230 -5.28 18.01 15.95
CA TYR A 230 -4.84 16.62 15.80
C TYR A 230 -3.63 16.44 14.88
N LEU A 231 -3.06 17.52 14.32
CA LEU A 231 -1.91 17.44 13.42
C LEU A 231 -0.65 16.80 14.03
N PRO A 232 -0.29 17.05 15.31
CA PRO A 232 0.83 16.35 15.94
C PRO A 232 0.56 14.85 16.10
N LEU A 233 -0.64 14.49 16.56
CA LEU A 233 -1.09 13.11 16.67
C LEU A 233 -1.07 12.39 15.31
N ALA A 234 -1.35 13.13 14.23
CA ALA A 234 -1.30 12.59 12.90
C ALA A 234 0.08 12.04 12.58
N PHE A 235 1.11 12.84 12.85
CA PHE A 235 2.48 12.48 12.57
C PHE A 235 2.92 11.22 13.32
N ASP A 236 2.61 11.12 14.61
CA ASP A 236 2.88 9.92 15.41
C ASP A 236 2.22 8.67 14.82
N VAL A 237 0.94 8.77 14.45
CA VAL A 237 0.22 7.67 13.82
C VAL A 237 0.88 7.29 12.49
N PHE A 238 1.27 8.26 11.67
CA PHE A 238 1.97 8.02 10.40
C PHE A 238 3.29 7.26 10.60
N CYS A 239 4.09 7.67 11.59
CA CYS A 239 5.35 7.01 11.95
C CYS A 239 5.14 5.61 12.51
N ILE A 240 4.23 5.44 13.48
CA ILE A 240 3.92 4.13 14.08
C ILE A 240 3.46 3.17 13.01
N THR A 241 2.50 3.58 12.17
CA THR A 241 1.91 2.71 11.15
C THR A 241 2.79 2.55 9.91
N ASN A 242 4.06 3.01 9.96
CA ASN A 242 5.05 2.80 8.90
C ASN A 242 5.50 1.33 8.78
N PHE A 243 5.18 0.47 9.75
CA PHE A 243 5.35 -0.99 9.64
C PHE A 243 4.59 -1.62 8.46
N TYR A 244 3.69 -0.88 7.80
CA TYR A 244 3.05 -1.32 6.56
C TYR A 244 4.06 -1.75 5.48
N PHE A 245 5.26 -1.16 5.42
CA PHE A 245 6.35 -1.60 4.53
C PHE A 245 6.68 -3.09 4.68
N VAL A 246 6.63 -3.59 5.92
CA VAL A 246 6.85 -5.00 6.22
C VAL A 246 5.70 -5.84 5.66
N LEU A 247 4.47 -5.35 5.80
CA LEU A 247 3.27 -6.03 5.27
C LEU A 247 3.27 -6.07 3.74
N ASP A 248 3.68 -4.99 3.08
CA ASP A 248 3.77 -4.88 1.62
C ASP A 248 4.83 -5.85 1.09
N ALA A 249 6.01 -5.90 1.72
CA ALA A 249 7.06 -6.85 1.37
C ALA A 249 6.63 -8.32 1.60
N LEU A 250 5.85 -8.58 2.67
CA LEU A 250 5.26 -9.90 2.91
C LEU A 250 4.21 -10.26 1.87
N LEU A 251 3.37 -9.31 1.46
CA LEU A 251 2.39 -9.50 0.38
C LEU A 251 3.12 -9.86 -0.91
N PHE A 252 4.17 -9.12 -1.22
CA PHE A 252 5.02 -9.35 -2.38
C PHE A 252 5.61 -10.76 -2.38
N TYR A 253 6.14 -11.21 -1.24
CA TYR A 253 6.61 -12.59 -1.05
C TYR A 253 5.50 -13.62 -1.29
N LEU A 254 4.33 -13.44 -0.67
CA LEU A 254 3.22 -14.39 -0.76
C LEU A 254 2.66 -14.50 -2.17
N VAL A 255 2.55 -13.38 -2.88
CA VAL A 255 2.06 -13.35 -4.27
C VAL A 255 3.08 -13.97 -5.22
N LEU A 256 4.37 -13.65 -5.08
CA LEU A 256 5.39 -14.34 -5.89
C LEU A 256 5.43 -15.84 -5.61
N LYS A 257 5.09 -16.27 -4.40
CA LYS A 257 5.04 -17.70 -4.07
C LYS A 257 3.86 -18.44 -4.71
N ILE A 258 2.89 -17.75 -5.30
CA ILE A 258 1.80 -18.39 -6.06
C ILE A 258 2.38 -19.21 -7.21
N ASN A 259 1.92 -20.45 -7.40
CA ASN A 259 2.43 -21.37 -8.41
C ASN A 259 1.66 -21.17 -9.72
N VAL A 260 2.36 -20.75 -10.77
CA VAL A 260 1.79 -20.50 -12.10
C VAL A 260 1.22 -21.78 -12.73
N GLU A 261 1.89 -22.92 -12.53
CA GLU A 261 1.52 -24.21 -13.13
C GLU A 261 0.27 -24.85 -12.49
N GLU A 262 -0.07 -24.51 -11.25
CA GLU A 262 -1.29 -25.00 -10.58
C GLU A 262 -2.53 -24.19 -10.96
N GLU A 263 -2.35 -22.99 -11.52
CA GLU A 263 -3.42 -22.01 -11.74
C GLU A 263 -3.79 -21.79 -13.20
N GLU A 264 -2.89 -22.11 -14.14
CA GLU A 264 -3.15 -22.03 -15.58
C GLU A 264 -4.35 -22.89 -16.02
N PRO A 265 -4.52 -24.16 -15.55
CA PRO A 265 -5.68 -24.98 -15.90
C PRO A 265 -6.99 -24.41 -15.35
N GLN A 266 -6.98 -23.82 -14.15
CA GLN A 266 -8.16 -23.19 -13.53
C GLN A 266 -8.52 -21.85 -14.21
N TYR A 267 -7.51 -21.08 -14.61
CA TYR A 267 -7.69 -19.86 -15.39
C TYR A 267 -8.31 -20.16 -16.76
N GLU A 268 -7.79 -21.17 -17.47
CA GLU A 268 -8.35 -21.59 -18.76
C GLU A 268 -9.76 -22.18 -18.62
N ALA A 269 -10.03 -22.99 -17.59
CA ALA A 269 -11.37 -23.51 -17.33
C ALA A 269 -12.37 -22.39 -17.02
N ALA A 270 -12.01 -21.43 -16.15
CA ALA A 270 -12.87 -20.30 -15.79
C ALA A 270 -13.14 -19.32 -16.95
N ILE A 271 -12.27 -19.29 -17.96
CA ILE A 271 -12.50 -18.53 -19.19
C ILE A 271 -13.47 -19.27 -20.12
N ARG A 272 -13.42 -20.62 -20.16
CA ARG A 272 -14.26 -21.45 -21.05
C ARG A 272 -15.69 -21.64 -20.56
N GLU A 273 -15.95 -21.52 -19.26
CA GLU A 273 -17.31 -21.61 -18.67
C GLU A 273 -18.17 -20.34 -18.88
N VAL A 274 -17.73 -19.40 -19.74
CA VAL A 274 -18.44 -18.17 -20.11
C VAL A 274 -18.43 -18.00 -21.61
#